data_AF-A0A9W6C1C0-F1
#
_entry.id   AF-A0A9W6C1C0-F1
#
_cell.length_a   1.000
_cell.length_b   1.000
_cell.length_c   1.000
_cell.angle_alpha   90.00
_cell.angle_beta   90.00
_cell.angle_gamma   90.00
#
_symmetry.space_group_name_H-M   'P 1'
#
loop_
_entity.id
_entity.type
_entity.pdbx_description
1 polymer ?
#
loop_
_entity_poly.entity_id
_entity_poly.type
_entity_poly.pdbx_seq_one_letter_code
_entity_poly.pdbx_strand_id
1 'polypeptide(L)'
;MGPGFLPRAVCIGLLVLGGITGFAALRRGAEPIEAIRLRPLLVITLAISRPGREIMEILDLLMLGFGEAMTPANLGFCLIGALLGTLIGVLPGIGPTATIAVLLPITFFLPPLAGIIMLAGIYYGAQYGGSTTAILVNLPGEASAVVTTLDGYQMARQGRAGSALAVAALGSFFAGTVATFAIAIAGPMLAGFALNFGPAEYVALMVFGLLAATILASGPVLKAIGMILVGLLLGMVGTDQATGAERLTFGSLQLFDGVEFTVIAIGLFGFSEIIANLERTGSAGVTVAPLTRLWPTREDFRRAWPAVLRGTGIGTFLGILPGGGATLASFSAYSLEKKVSKTPEKFGTGMVEGVASPEAANNAAAQSSFIPLLTLGIPSNNMMAMMLSAFMIHGITPGPTVLTTQPEIFWGLVASMWIGNALLVVINLPLIGLWVRLLTMPYRLLYPAILLFCCVGVYSMNNRIFDVLLAAGFGLLGYAFRKARCEPGPLLLGFVLGPLLEANLRRTMLITQGDASIFIERPISLTMLAATVLLLVLMIVPSIRKKREEAFQEDEA
;
A
#
# COMPACT_ATOMS: atom_id res chain seq x y z
N MET A 1 -44.34 4.52 3.86
CA MET A 1 -44.16 3.54 2.76
C MET A 1 -42.91 3.99 2.02
N GLY A 2 -41.70 3.60 2.41
CA GLY A 2 -41.20 2.24 2.58
C GLY A 2 -40.13 2.01 1.49
N PRO A 3 -38.84 2.28 1.77
CA PRO A 3 -37.75 2.12 0.83
C PRO A 3 -37.23 0.67 0.84
N GLY A 4 -36.83 0.14 -0.31
CA GLY A 4 -36.04 -1.10 -0.38
C GLY A 4 -36.58 -2.12 -1.36
N PHE A 5 -36.12 -2.08 -2.61
CA PHE A 5 -36.42 -3.15 -3.58
C PHE A 5 -35.27 -3.60 -4.49
N LEU A 6 -34.03 -3.09 -4.33
CA LEU A 6 -32.91 -3.53 -5.18
C LEU A 6 -31.86 -4.47 -4.54
N PRO A 7 -31.59 -4.50 -3.21
CA PRO A 7 -30.63 -5.46 -2.65
C PRO A 7 -31.20 -6.88 -2.49
N ARG A 8 -32.53 -7.02 -2.45
CA ARG A 8 -33.18 -8.32 -2.19
C ARG A 8 -33.19 -9.25 -3.39
N ALA A 9 -33.26 -8.74 -4.63
CA ALA A 9 -33.34 -9.60 -5.81
C ALA A 9 -32.03 -10.34 -6.11
N VAL A 10 -30.87 -9.74 -5.83
CA VAL A 10 -29.55 -10.37 -6.04
C VAL A 10 -29.22 -11.36 -4.93
N CYS A 11 -29.57 -11.04 -3.67
CA CYS A 11 -29.45 -11.98 -2.55
C CYS A 11 -30.43 -13.16 -2.68
N ILE A 12 -31.66 -12.94 -3.16
CA ILE A 12 -32.62 -14.03 -3.43
C ILE A 12 -32.15 -14.87 -4.62
N GLY A 13 -31.53 -14.28 -5.66
CA GLY A 13 -30.96 -15.04 -6.78
C GLY A 13 -29.88 -16.03 -6.35
N LEU A 14 -28.98 -15.63 -5.45
CA LEU A 14 -27.94 -16.51 -4.89
C LEU A 14 -28.49 -17.51 -3.85
N LEU A 15 -29.51 -17.13 -3.06
CA LEU A 15 -30.22 -18.04 -2.14
C LEU A 15 -31.06 -19.08 -2.87
N VAL A 16 -31.64 -18.75 -4.03
CA VAL A 16 -32.42 -19.68 -4.85
C VAL A 16 -31.50 -20.63 -5.60
N LEU A 17 -30.34 -20.17 -6.11
CA LEU A 17 -29.33 -21.05 -6.71
C LEU A 17 -28.68 -21.99 -5.70
N GLY A 18 -28.34 -21.52 -4.49
CA GLY A 18 -27.77 -22.36 -3.42
C GLY A 18 -28.80 -23.25 -2.71
N GLY A 19 -30.04 -22.77 -2.56
CA GLY A 19 -31.14 -23.49 -1.93
C GLY A 19 -31.71 -24.62 -2.77
N ILE A 20 -31.77 -24.47 -4.10
CA ILE A 20 -32.23 -25.53 -5.01
C ILE A 20 -31.23 -26.71 -5.05
N THR A 21 -29.92 -26.44 -4.98
CA THR A 21 -28.90 -27.51 -4.89
C THR A 21 -28.84 -28.18 -3.52
N GLY A 22 -29.03 -27.44 -2.42
CA GLY A 22 -28.99 -27.99 -1.06
C GLY A 22 -30.23 -28.83 -0.70
N PHE A 23 -31.42 -28.39 -1.13
CA PHE A 23 -32.66 -29.10 -0.81
C PHE A 23 -32.87 -30.36 -1.67
N ALA A 24 -32.28 -30.41 -2.87
CA ALA A 24 -32.29 -31.59 -3.73
C ALA A 24 -31.40 -32.74 -3.19
N ALA A 25 -30.32 -32.42 -2.47
CA ALA A 25 -29.43 -33.41 -1.85
C ALA A 25 -30.03 -34.01 -0.56
N LEU A 26 -30.69 -33.19 0.26
CA LEU A 26 -31.34 -33.62 1.51
C LEU A 26 -32.55 -34.55 1.28
N ARG A 27 -33.19 -34.48 0.10
CA ARG A 27 -34.32 -35.37 -0.27
C ARG A 27 -33.89 -36.72 -0.82
N ARG A 28 -32.60 -36.94 -1.12
CA ARG A 28 -32.07 -38.15 -1.76
C ARG A 28 -31.13 -39.00 -0.90
N GLY A 29 -31.21 -38.88 0.44
CA GLY A 29 -30.54 -39.81 1.35
C GLY A 29 -29.05 -40.04 1.03
N ALA A 30 -28.29 -38.97 0.77
CA ALA A 30 -26.91 -39.08 0.34
C ALA A 30 -25.98 -39.51 1.50
N GLU A 31 -25.10 -40.45 1.17
CA GLU A 31 -24.07 -41.09 2.00
C GLU A 31 -23.17 -40.10 2.78
N PRO A 32 -22.57 -40.53 3.91
CA PRO A 32 -21.83 -39.68 4.85
C PRO A 32 -20.59 -38.95 4.30
N ILE A 33 -20.24 -39.15 3.03
CA ILE A 33 -19.08 -38.50 2.36
C ILE A 33 -19.46 -37.11 1.78
N GLU A 34 -20.72 -36.84 1.42
CA GLU A 34 -21.13 -35.50 0.94
C GLU A 34 -21.29 -34.45 2.03
N ALA A 35 -21.52 -34.87 3.29
CA ALA A 35 -21.64 -33.98 4.44
C ALA A 35 -20.34 -33.21 4.78
N ILE A 36 -19.19 -33.67 4.27
CA ILE A 36 -17.87 -33.03 4.48
C ILE A 36 -17.63 -31.90 3.46
N ARG A 37 -18.16 -32.01 2.23
CA ARG A 37 -18.01 -30.98 1.18
C ARG A 37 -18.90 -29.75 1.37
N LEU A 38 -20.00 -29.87 2.11
CA LEU A 38 -20.97 -28.79 2.34
C LEU A 38 -20.67 -27.94 3.59
N ARG A 39 -19.72 -28.33 4.45
CA ARG A 39 -19.34 -27.57 5.65
C ARG A 39 -18.92 -26.11 5.37
N PRO A 40 -18.21 -25.74 4.29
CA PRO A 40 -17.85 -24.34 4.03
C PRO A 40 -19.07 -23.48 3.71
N LEU A 41 -20.03 -24.02 2.94
CA LEU A 41 -21.27 -23.34 2.58
C LEU A 41 -22.24 -23.22 3.77
N LEU A 42 -22.25 -24.22 4.65
CA LEU A 42 -23.03 -24.23 5.88
C LEU A 42 -22.45 -23.28 6.94
N VAL A 43 -21.12 -23.09 6.98
CA VAL A 43 -20.45 -22.07 7.80
C VAL A 43 -20.75 -20.66 7.30
N ILE A 44 -20.76 -20.41 5.99
CA ILE A 44 -21.21 -19.11 5.44
C ILE A 44 -22.68 -18.85 5.79
N THR A 45 -23.53 -19.87 5.71
CA THR A 45 -24.96 -19.76 6.06
C THR A 45 -25.19 -19.60 7.57
N LEU A 46 -24.36 -20.23 8.42
CA LEU A 46 -24.41 -20.10 9.88
C LEU A 46 -23.78 -18.79 10.39
N ALA A 47 -22.72 -18.29 9.77
CA ALA A 47 -22.15 -16.95 10.05
C ALA A 47 -23.19 -15.85 9.78
N ILE A 48 -24.03 -16.02 8.75
CA ILE A 48 -25.13 -15.11 8.43
C ILE A 48 -26.33 -15.28 9.40
N SER A 49 -26.38 -16.34 10.22
CA SER A 49 -27.54 -16.69 11.04
C SER A 49 -27.58 -16.07 12.46
N ARG A 50 -26.50 -15.41 12.91
CA ARG A 50 -26.47 -14.66 14.19
C ARG A 50 -25.75 -13.30 14.09
N PRO A 51 -26.25 -12.35 13.27
CA PRO A 51 -25.61 -11.06 13.06
C PRO A 51 -25.41 -10.24 14.35
N GLY A 52 -26.24 -10.45 15.38
CA GLY A 52 -26.17 -9.67 16.62
C GLY A 52 -24.94 -9.96 17.49
N ARG A 53 -24.36 -11.17 17.46
CA ARG A 53 -23.23 -11.54 18.34
C ARG A 53 -21.89 -11.09 17.75
N GLU A 54 -21.71 -11.29 16.44
CA GLU A 54 -20.49 -10.88 15.73
C GLU A 54 -20.34 -9.35 15.69
N ILE A 55 -21.46 -8.61 15.53
CA ILE A 55 -21.43 -7.14 15.59
C ILE A 55 -21.02 -6.66 16.98
N MET A 56 -21.53 -7.29 18.04
CA MET A 56 -21.14 -6.92 19.42
C MET A 56 -19.65 -7.17 19.65
N GLU A 57 -19.13 -8.31 19.20
CA GLU A 57 -17.70 -8.64 19.30
C GLU A 57 -16.82 -7.64 18.54
N ILE A 58 -17.21 -7.23 17.32
CA ILE A 58 -16.50 -6.19 16.56
C ILE A 58 -16.55 -4.84 17.27
N LEU A 59 -17.69 -4.47 17.87
CA LEU A 59 -17.82 -3.22 18.61
C LEU A 59 -16.95 -3.22 19.87
N ASP A 60 -16.89 -4.34 20.60
CA ASP A 60 -16.04 -4.49 21.78
C ASP A 60 -14.55 -4.38 21.41
N LEU A 61 -14.15 -5.01 20.31
CA LEU A 61 -12.78 -4.93 19.77
C LEU A 61 -12.44 -3.52 19.26
N LEU A 62 -13.41 -2.81 18.67
CA LEU A 62 -13.25 -1.41 18.29
C LEU A 62 -13.10 -0.51 19.51
N MET A 63 -13.88 -0.75 20.58
CA MET A 63 -13.72 -0.02 21.85
C MET A 63 -12.33 -0.23 22.44
N LEU A 64 -11.82 -1.47 22.43
CA LEU A 64 -10.43 -1.77 22.80
C LEU A 64 -9.46 -0.96 21.94
N GLY A 65 -9.63 -0.98 20.62
CA GLY A 65 -8.79 -0.24 19.69
C GLY A 65 -8.77 1.27 19.94
N PHE A 66 -9.93 1.88 20.18
CA PHE A 66 -10.01 3.30 20.55
C PHE A 66 -9.38 3.57 21.91
N GLY A 67 -9.51 2.67 22.88
CA GLY A 67 -8.83 2.74 24.17
C GLY A 67 -7.31 2.84 24.02
N GLU A 68 -6.72 2.01 23.18
CA GLU A 68 -5.29 2.02 22.88
C GLU A 68 -4.86 3.24 22.06
N ALA A 69 -5.59 3.55 20.99
CA ALA A 69 -5.23 4.62 20.06
C ALA A 69 -5.34 6.02 20.68
N MET A 70 -6.25 6.21 21.65
CA MET A 70 -6.45 7.48 22.35
C MET A 70 -5.54 7.69 23.55
N THR A 71 -4.65 6.73 23.87
CA THR A 71 -3.62 6.97 24.89
C THR A 71 -2.78 8.19 24.50
N PRO A 72 -2.34 9.03 25.46
CA PRO A 72 -1.58 10.25 25.15
C PRO A 72 -0.33 9.99 24.30
N ALA A 73 0.34 8.86 24.52
CA ALA A 73 1.49 8.45 23.74
C ALA A 73 1.11 8.16 22.28
N ASN A 74 0.13 7.29 22.03
CA ASN A 74 -0.27 6.91 20.68
C ASN A 74 -0.89 8.09 19.91
N LEU A 75 -1.68 8.93 20.57
CA LEU A 75 -2.23 10.15 19.98
C LEU A 75 -1.10 11.14 19.61
N GLY A 76 -0.10 11.31 20.47
CA GLY A 76 1.08 12.13 20.21
C GLY A 76 1.88 11.63 19.01
N PHE A 77 2.13 10.32 18.94
CA PHE A 77 2.85 9.72 17.81
C PHE A 77 2.03 9.70 16.51
N CYS A 78 0.71 9.57 16.59
CA CYS A 78 -0.20 9.76 15.45
C CYS A 78 -0.10 11.19 14.91
N LEU A 79 -0.13 12.18 15.80
CA LEU A 79 0.04 13.59 15.44
C LEU A 79 1.41 13.87 14.82
N ILE A 80 2.49 13.36 15.42
CA ILE A 80 3.87 13.49 14.88
C ILE A 80 3.94 12.83 13.50
N GLY A 81 3.41 11.62 13.36
CA GLY A 81 3.40 10.89 12.09
C GLY A 81 2.64 11.65 11.01
N ALA A 82 1.43 12.12 11.31
CA ALA A 82 0.62 12.92 10.40
C ALA A 82 1.32 14.23 10.00
N LEU A 83 1.94 14.94 10.95
CA LEU A 83 2.70 16.17 10.70
C LEU A 83 3.92 15.92 9.82
N LEU A 84 4.75 14.93 10.15
CA LEU A 84 5.94 14.58 9.38
C LEU A 84 5.58 14.07 7.99
N GLY A 85 4.53 13.24 7.89
CA GLY A 85 3.98 12.78 6.62
C GLY A 85 3.56 13.94 5.74
N THR A 86 2.72 14.84 6.26
CA THR A 86 2.28 16.03 5.50
C THR A 86 3.45 16.93 5.14
N LEU A 87 4.37 17.21 6.07
CA LEU A 87 5.57 18.01 5.83
C LEU A 87 6.35 17.48 4.63
N ILE A 88 6.55 16.17 4.56
CA ILE A 88 7.36 15.54 3.53
C ILE A 88 6.58 15.40 2.23
N GLY A 89 5.29 15.06 2.28
CA GLY A 89 4.45 15.07 1.07
C GLY A 89 4.41 16.44 0.39
N VAL A 90 4.58 17.52 1.16
CA VAL A 90 4.71 18.89 0.66
C VAL A 90 6.11 19.20 0.12
N LEU A 91 7.16 18.45 0.45
CA LEU A 91 8.52 18.73 -0.03
C LEU A 91 8.77 18.04 -1.37
N PRO A 92 8.96 18.79 -2.48
CA PRO A 92 9.25 18.19 -3.77
C PRO A 92 10.55 17.39 -3.72
N GLY A 93 10.52 16.18 -4.25
CA GLY A 93 11.69 15.32 -4.39
C GLY A 93 11.97 14.38 -3.22
N ILE A 94 11.20 14.41 -2.12
CA ILE A 94 11.33 13.43 -1.03
C ILE A 94 10.01 12.69 -0.90
N GLY A 95 9.99 11.40 -1.25
CA GLY A 95 8.78 10.59 -1.13
C GLY A 95 8.57 10.01 0.28
N PRO A 96 7.34 9.62 0.67
CA PRO A 96 7.02 8.76 1.81
C PRO A 96 7.91 7.53 1.94
N THR A 97 8.30 6.89 0.84
CA THR A 97 9.15 5.70 0.89
C THR A 97 10.52 6.03 1.52
N ALA A 98 11.16 7.12 1.07
CA ALA A 98 12.41 7.59 1.65
C ALA A 98 12.23 7.93 3.13
N THR A 99 11.13 8.61 3.46
CA THR A 99 10.85 9.07 4.81
C THR A 99 10.64 7.94 5.80
N ILE A 100 9.84 6.96 5.42
CA ILE A 100 9.63 5.76 6.23
C ILE A 100 10.98 5.06 6.43
N ALA A 101 11.85 5.00 5.43
CA ALA A 101 13.19 4.41 5.58
C ALA A 101 14.02 5.16 6.64
N VAL A 102 14.03 6.50 6.57
CA VAL A 102 14.82 7.34 7.50
C VAL A 102 14.27 7.29 8.93
N LEU A 103 12.94 7.18 9.09
CA LEU A 103 12.30 7.21 10.41
C LEU A 103 12.13 5.82 11.03
N LEU A 104 12.32 4.75 10.26
CA LEU A 104 12.27 3.37 10.75
C LEU A 104 13.23 3.10 11.94
N PRO A 105 14.52 3.52 11.93
CA PRO A 105 15.39 3.38 13.10
C PRO A 105 14.88 4.07 14.36
N ILE A 106 14.15 5.17 14.22
CA ILE A 106 13.63 5.92 15.37
C ILE A 106 12.52 5.13 16.06
N THR A 107 11.78 4.30 15.32
CA THR A 107 10.67 3.55 15.91
C THR A 107 11.14 2.48 16.90
N PHE A 108 12.38 2.00 16.82
CA PHE A 108 12.94 1.02 17.76
C PHE A 108 12.84 1.42 19.22
N PHE A 109 12.94 2.73 19.50
CA PHE A 109 12.87 3.27 20.85
C PHE A 109 11.44 3.52 21.32
N LEU A 110 10.44 3.18 20.49
CA LEU A 110 9.03 3.40 20.75
C LEU A 110 8.31 2.08 21.07
N PRO A 111 7.21 2.15 21.86
CA PRO A 111 6.29 1.03 21.96
C PRO A 111 5.80 0.57 20.58
N PRO A 112 5.65 -0.74 20.33
CA PRO A 112 5.33 -1.27 19.01
C PRO A 112 4.13 -0.60 18.33
N LEU A 113 3.00 -0.49 19.04
CA LEU A 113 1.80 0.15 18.52
C LEU A 113 2.05 1.64 18.19
N ALA A 114 2.75 2.38 19.04
CA ALA A 114 3.08 3.78 18.82
C ALA A 114 3.95 3.98 17.56
N GLY A 115 4.98 3.14 17.39
CA GLY A 115 5.85 3.16 16.21
C GLY A 115 5.09 2.88 14.91
N ILE A 116 4.23 1.86 14.92
CA ILE A 116 3.39 1.50 13.76
C ILE A 116 2.38 2.60 13.45
N ILE A 117 1.73 3.18 14.47
CA ILE A 117 0.81 4.31 14.31
C ILE A 117 1.52 5.52 13.70
N MET A 118 2.73 5.83 14.14
CA MET A 118 3.53 6.93 13.60
C MET A 118 3.87 6.70 12.12
N LEU A 119 4.31 5.50 11.75
CA LEU A 119 4.65 5.15 10.37
C LEU A 119 3.43 5.13 9.44
N ALA A 120 2.29 4.63 9.92
CA ALA A 120 1.02 4.77 9.22
C ALA A 120 0.65 6.26 9.04
N GLY A 121 0.80 7.05 10.11
CA GLY A 121 0.78 8.52 10.17
C GLY A 121 1.48 9.19 9.00
N ILE A 122 2.74 8.82 8.84
CA ILE A 122 3.61 9.33 7.78
C ILE A 122 3.05 8.96 6.40
N TYR A 123 2.62 7.72 6.22
CA TYR A 123 2.16 7.25 4.93
C TYR A 123 0.92 7.98 4.43
N TYR A 124 -0.16 8.02 5.21
CA TYR A 124 -1.37 8.74 4.80
C TYR A 124 -1.17 10.26 4.85
N GLY A 125 -0.34 10.77 5.75
CA GLY A 125 -0.01 12.19 5.81
C GLY A 125 0.71 12.68 4.57
N ALA A 126 1.58 11.84 3.99
CA ALA A 126 2.25 12.14 2.74
C ALA A 126 1.28 12.20 1.55
N GLN A 127 0.22 11.37 1.54
CA GLN A 127 -0.80 11.46 0.49
C GLN A 127 -1.53 12.80 0.52
N TYR A 128 -1.85 13.31 1.71
CA TYR A 128 -2.44 14.64 1.88
C TYR A 128 -1.47 15.75 1.47
N GLY A 129 -0.21 15.68 1.92
CA GLY A 129 0.82 16.66 1.58
C GLY A 129 1.09 16.74 0.07
N GLY A 130 1.14 15.57 -0.60
CA GLY A 130 1.35 15.47 -2.04
C GLY A 130 0.26 16.13 -2.88
N SER A 131 -0.99 16.10 -2.41
CA SER A 131 -2.09 16.83 -3.06
C SER A 131 -1.88 18.35 -3.00
N THR A 132 -1.31 18.85 -1.90
CA THR A 132 -1.08 20.29 -1.68
C THR A 132 -0.06 20.84 -2.68
N THR A 133 1.06 20.13 -2.86
CA THR A 133 2.07 20.48 -3.87
C THR A 133 1.55 20.35 -5.29
N ALA A 134 0.82 19.27 -5.59
CA ALA A 134 0.21 19.06 -6.89
C ALA A 134 -0.73 20.21 -7.28
N ILE A 135 -1.58 20.65 -6.35
CA ILE A 135 -2.57 21.71 -6.58
C ILE A 135 -1.94 23.10 -6.66
N LEU A 136 -0.98 23.43 -5.79
CA LEU A 136 -0.50 24.81 -5.71
C LEU A 136 0.64 25.13 -6.67
N VAL A 137 1.48 24.14 -6.99
CA VAL A 137 2.75 24.38 -7.66
C VAL A 137 3.04 23.43 -8.83
N ASN A 138 2.08 22.57 -9.20
CA ASN A 138 2.20 21.65 -10.34
C ASN A 138 3.43 20.71 -10.28
N LEU A 139 3.90 20.42 -9.07
CA LEU A 139 5.06 19.57 -8.79
C LEU A 139 4.61 18.52 -7.79
N PRO A 140 4.09 17.37 -8.25
CA PRO A 140 3.55 16.37 -7.36
C PRO A 140 4.67 15.78 -6.49
N GLY A 141 4.44 15.73 -5.18
CA GLY A 141 5.37 15.08 -4.25
C GLY A 141 5.42 13.55 -4.41
N GLU A 142 4.35 12.96 -4.96
CA GLU A 142 4.19 11.52 -5.15
C GLU A 142 3.56 11.16 -6.49
N ALA A 143 3.83 9.95 -6.97
CA ALA A 143 3.35 9.50 -8.28
C ALA A 143 1.81 9.46 -8.37
N SER A 144 1.13 9.16 -7.26
CA SER A 144 -0.35 9.18 -7.18
C SER A 144 -0.94 10.58 -7.35
N ALA A 145 -0.24 11.63 -6.89
CA ALA A 145 -0.69 13.02 -6.95
C ALA A 145 -0.48 13.66 -8.33
N VAL A 146 0.23 13.01 -9.26
CA VAL A 146 0.43 13.50 -10.64
C VAL A 146 -0.92 13.76 -11.31
N VAL A 147 -1.89 12.87 -11.12
CA VAL A 147 -3.23 13.01 -11.70
C VAL A 147 -3.94 14.26 -11.17
N THR A 148 -3.75 14.58 -9.89
CA THR A 148 -4.33 15.74 -9.23
C THR A 148 -3.81 17.06 -9.83
N THR A 149 -2.58 17.07 -10.36
CA THR A 149 -2.04 18.27 -11.03
C THR A 149 -2.87 18.68 -12.24
N LEU A 150 -3.49 17.72 -12.95
CA LEU A 150 -4.18 17.97 -14.21
C LEU A 150 -5.32 18.97 -14.06
N ASP A 151 -6.16 18.79 -13.04
CA ASP A 151 -7.31 19.66 -12.77
C ASP A 151 -7.10 20.54 -11.53
N GLY A 152 -6.41 20.04 -10.50
CA GLY A 152 -6.18 20.77 -9.25
C GLY A 152 -5.36 22.04 -9.45
N TYR A 153 -4.28 21.96 -10.23
CA TYR A 153 -3.47 23.13 -10.55
C TYR A 153 -4.23 24.15 -11.40
N GLN A 154 -5.08 23.70 -12.33
CA GLN A 154 -5.90 24.60 -13.13
C GLN A 154 -6.97 25.30 -12.29
N MET A 155 -7.59 24.60 -11.33
CA MET A 155 -8.46 25.22 -10.33
C MET A 155 -7.71 26.28 -9.53
N ALA A 156 -6.46 26.00 -9.12
CA ALA A 156 -5.63 26.97 -8.40
C ALA A 156 -5.34 28.22 -9.23
N ARG A 157 -4.96 28.05 -10.51
CA ARG A 157 -4.74 29.17 -11.45
C ARG A 157 -5.99 30.03 -11.70
N GLN A 158 -7.18 29.45 -11.57
CA GLN A 158 -8.46 30.15 -11.66
C GLN A 158 -8.85 30.88 -10.35
N GLY A 159 -7.96 30.96 -9.37
CA GLY A 159 -8.25 31.54 -8.06
C GLY A 159 -9.21 30.68 -7.24
N ARG A 160 -9.21 29.35 -7.45
CA ARG A 160 -10.01 28.37 -6.69
C ARG A 160 -9.12 27.38 -5.92
N ALA A 161 -7.89 27.79 -5.58
CA ALA A 161 -6.90 26.95 -4.90
C ALA A 161 -7.41 26.36 -3.58
N GLY A 162 -8.02 27.18 -2.71
CA GLY A 162 -8.54 26.69 -1.44
C GLY A 162 -9.74 25.73 -1.60
N SER A 163 -10.62 25.96 -2.59
CA SER A 163 -11.69 25.01 -2.93
C SER A 163 -11.11 23.66 -3.39
N ALA A 164 -10.08 23.67 -4.25
CA ALA A 164 -9.41 22.44 -4.69
C ALA A 164 -8.78 21.68 -3.52
N LEU A 165 -8.06 22.37 -2.64
CA LEU A 165 -7.46 21.78 -1.44
C LEU A 165 -8.52 21.22 -0.48
N ALA A 166 -9.61 21.94 -0.27
CA ALA A 166 -10.71 21.47 0.58
C ALA A 166 -11.43 20.25 -0.02
N VAL A 167 -11.67 20.22 -1.33
CA VAL A 167 -12.22 19.05 -2.02
C VAL A 167 -11.29 17.85 -1.90
N ALA A 168 -9.98 18.04 -2.09
CA ALA A 168 -8.98 16.99 -1.93
C ALA A 168 -8.96 16.45 -0.49
N ALA A 169 -8.85 17.32 0.52
CA ALA A 169 -8.76 16.93 1.93
C ALA A 169 -10.05 16.24 2.43
N LEU A 170 -11.23 16.78 2.08
CA LEU A 170 -12.52 16.19 2.49
C LEU A 170 -12.82 14.89 1.75
N GLY A 171 -12.49 14.82 0.45
CA GLY A 171 -12.60 13.59 -0.33
C GLY A 171 -11.70 12.49 0.24
N SER A 172 -10.46 12.84 0.57
CA SER A 172 -9.49 11.95 1.21
C SER A 172 -9.96 11.47 2.59
N PHE A 173 -10.56 12.37 3.39
CA PHE A 173 -11.06 12.04 4.72
C PHE A 173 -12.21 11.05 4.66
N PHE A 174 -13.18 11.31 3.78
CA PHE A 174 -14.29 10.40 3.55
C PHE A 174 -13.80 9.04 3.04
N ALA A 175 -12.91 9.05 2.04
CA ALA A 175 -12.35 7.83 1.46
C ALA A 175 -11.57 7.00 2.49
N GLY A 176 -10.73 7.65 3.29
CA GLY A 176 -10.02 7.01 4.38
C GLY A 176 -10.97 6.44 5.44
N THR A 177 -12.00 7.18 5.84
CA THR A 177 -13.01 6.70 6.78
C THR A 177 -13.70 5.43 6.28
N VAL A 178 -14.09 5.40 5.01
CA VAL A 178 -14.74 4.24 4.38
C VAL A 178 -13.75 3.07 4.21
N ALA A 179 -12.50 3.33 3.81
CA ALA A 179 -11.48 2.31 3.69
C ALA A 179 -11.13 1.69 5.05
N THR A 180 -11.02 2.51 6.11
CA THR A 180 -10.80 2.03 7.48
C THR A 180 -11.96 1.15 7.94
N PHE A 181 -13.20 1.52 7.61
CA PHE A 181 -14.37 0.67 7.87
C PHE A 181 -14.29 -0.65 7.08
N ALA A 182 -13.84 -0.61 5.83
CA ALA A 182 -13.59 -1.82 5.04
C ALA A 182 -12.50 -2.69 5.69
N ILE A 183 -11.45 -2.12 6.28
CA ILE A 183 -10.43 -2.88 7.06
C ILE A 183 -11.08 -3.56 8.26
N ALA A 184 -11.88 -2.85 9.05
CA ALA A 184 -12.53 -3.38 10.24
C ALA A 184 -13.46 -4.58 9.95
N ILE A 185 -14.11 -4.60 8.78
CA ILE A 185 -15.02 -5.69 8.38
C ILE A 185 -14.30 -6.78 7.58
N ALA A 186 -13.56 -6.40 6.54
CA ALA A 186 -12.87 -7.35 5.67
C ALA A 186 -11.69 -8.01 6.37
N GLY A 187 -11.08 -7.34 7.35
CA GLY A 187 -9.95 -7.84 8.13
C GLY A 187 -10.24 -9.20 8.77
N PRO A 188 -11.20 -9.29 9.71
CA PRO A 188 -11.60 -10.54 10.34
C PRO A 188 -12.03 -11.61 9.32
N MET A 189 -12.76 -11.23 8.27
CA MET A 189 -13.23 -12.16 7.24
C MET A 189 -12.07 -12.79 6.46
N LEU A 190 -11.10 -11.98 6.02
CA LEU A 190 -9.92 -12.45 5.28
C LEU A 190 -8.96 -13.21 6.18
N ALA A 191 -8.76 -12.77 7.43
CA ALA A 191 -7.97 -13.50 8.40
C ALA A 191 -8.54 -14.90 8.66
N GLY A 192 -9.86 -15.01 8.87
CA GLY A 192 -10.54 -16.29 9.04
C GLY A 192 -10.39 -17.22 7.83
N PHE A 193 -10.44 -16.67 6.62
CA PHE A 193 -10.16 -17.44 5.41
C PHE A 193 -8.69 -17.90 5.34
N ALA A 194 -7.75 -17.02 5.66
CA ALA A 194 -6.32 -17.28 5.64
C ALA A 194 -5.84 -18.26 6.72
N LEU A 195 -6.60 -18.47 7.79
CA LEU A 195 -6.33 -19.55 8.76
C LEU A 195 -6.41 -20.96 8.13
N ASN A 196 -7.04 -21.10 6.96
CA ASN A 196 -7.08 -22.37 6.23
C ASN A 196 -5.83 -22.61 5.37
N PHE A 197 -4.89 -21.66 5.30
CA PHE A 197 -3.75 -21.72 4.40
C PHE A 197 -2.61 -22.51 5.05
N GLY A 198 -2.06 -23.48 4.31
CA GLY A 198 -0.83 -24.16 4.66
C GLY A 198 0.39 -23.49 4.02
N PRO A 199 1.59 -24.02 4.29
CA PRO A 199 2.83 -23.50 3.72
C PRO A 199 2.83 -23.43 2.19
N ALA A 200 2.19 -24.40 1.51
CA ALA A 200 2.09 -24.44 0.05
C ALA A 200 1.23 -23.30 -0.52
N GLU A 201 0.13 -22.96 0.16
CA GLU A 201 -0.71 -21.82 -0.18
C GLU A 201 0.01 -20.49 0.05
N TYR A 202 0.79 -20.36 1.13
CA TYR A 202 1.60 -19.17 1.40
C TYR A 202 2.69 -18.96 0.35
N VAL A 203 3.38 -20.02 -0.11
CA VAL A 203 4.33 -19.94 -1.23
C VAL A 203 3.64 -19.40 -2.49
N ALA A 204 2.52 -20.01 -2.89
CA ALA A 204 1.80 -19.58 -4.09
C ALA A 204 1.28 -18.15 -3.98
N LEU A 205 0.78 -17.75 -2.80
CA LEU A 205 0.31 -16.40 -2.52
C LEU A 205 1.44 -15.37 -2.55
N MET A 206 2.62 -15.69 -2.01
CA MET A 206 3.80 -14.82 -2.08
C MET A 206 4.32 -14.67 -3.51
N VAL A 207 4.35 -15.76 -4.28
CA VAL A 207 4.71 -15.73 -5.72
C VAL A 207 3.73 -14.86 -6.50
N PHE A 208 2.42 -15.06 -6.30
CA PHE A 208 1.38 -14.23 -6.89
C PHE A 208 1.54 -12.76 -6.48
N GLY A 209 1.71 -12.49 -5.19
CA GLY A 209 1.84 -11.15 -4.64
C GLY A 209 3.07 -10.42 -5.18
N LEU A 210 4.24 -11.07 -5.19
CA LEU A 210 5.49 -10.52 -5.75
C LEU A 210 5.32 -10.14 -7.21
N LEU A 211 4.76 -11.02 -8.03
CA LEU A 211 4.61 -10.80 -9.46
C LEU A 211 3.51 -9.78 -9.76
N ALA A 212 2.33 -9.90 -9.14
CA ALA A 212 1.25 -8.94 -9.31
C ALA A 212 1.66 -7.53 -8.86
N ALA A 213 2.34 -7.42 -7.71
CA ALA A 213 2.88 -6.15 -7.20
C ALA A 213 3.82 -5.46 -8.18
N THR A 214 4.65 -6.26 -8.83
CA THR A 214 5.70 -5.78 -9.70
C THR A 214 5.21 -5.50 -11.11
N ILE A 215 4.22 -6.24 -11.58
CA ILE A 215 3.66 -6.11 -12.93
C ILE A 215 2.67 -4.94 -13.02
N LEU A 216 1.95 -4.64 -11.93
CA LEU A 216 1.16 -3.42 -11.83
C LEU A 216 2.01 -2.18 -11.47
N ALA A 217 3.22 -2.38 -10.94
CA ALA A 217 4.20 -1.30 -10.83
C ALA A 217 4.65 -0.85 -12.23
N SER A 218 4.96 0.43 -12.37
CA SER A 218 5.20 1.04 -13.67
C SER A 218 6.55 0.59 -14.27
N GLY A 219 6.61 0.47 -15.59
CA GLY A 219 7.87 0.25 -16.31
C GLY A 219 8.08 -1.16 -16.88
N PRO A 220 9.31 -1.48 -17.34
CA PRO A 220 9.57 -2.72 -18.04
C PRO A 220 9.52 -3.94 -17.12
N VAL A 221 8.54 -4.82 -17.34
CA VAL A 221 8.31 -6.04 -16.54
C VAL A 221 9.59 -6.86 -16.32
N LEU A 222 10.42 -7.03 -17.35
CA LEU A 222 11.66 -7.81 -17.24
C LEU A 222 12.66 -7.19 -16.24
N LYS A 223 12.79 -5.86 -16.24
CA LYS A 223 13.65 -5.16 -15.26
C LYS A 223 13.09 -5.34 -13.86
N ALA A 224 11.78 -5.25 -13.73
CA ALA A 224 11.09 -5.37 -12.47
C ALA A 224 11.22 -6.78 -11.86
N ILE A 225 11.08 -7.84 -12.67
CA ILE A 225 11.38 -9.24 -12.28
C ILE A 225 12.85 -9.38 -11.89
N GLY A 226 13.78 -8.81 -12.65
CA GLY A 226 15.20 -8.80 -12.31
C GLY A 226 15.47 -8.17 -10.94
N MET A 227 14.79 -7.07 -10.61
CA MET A 227 14.88 -6.43 -9.30
C MET A 227 14.34 -7.32 -8.18
N ILE A 228 13.23 -8.03 -8.39
CA ILE A 228 12.75 -9.04 -7.42
C ILE A 228 13.83 -10.10 -7.17
N LEU A 229 14.40 -10.67 -8.23
CA LEU A 229 15.42 -11.73 -8.10
C LEU A 229 16.66 -11.24 -7.33
N VAL A 230 17.11 -10.01 -7.60
CA VAL A 230 18.18 -9.37 -6.83
C VAL A 230 17.77 -9.20 -5.36
N GLY A 231 16.53 -8.77 -5.11
CA GLY A 231 15.99 -8.67 -3.76
C GLY A 231 15.99 -10.01 -3.02
N LEU A 232 15.47 -11.06 -3.66
CA LEU A 232 15.47 -12.43 -3.13
C LEU A 232 16.89 -12.91 -2.80
N LEU A 233 17.86 -12.67 -3.69
CA LEU A 233 19.27 -13.00 -3.46
C LEU A 233 19.85 -12.25 -2.26
N LEU A 234 19.57 -10.95 -2.14
CA LEU A 234 20.02 -10.13 -1.01
C LEU A 234 19.38 -10.58 0.31
N GLY A 235 18.11 -11.02 0.29
CA GLY A 235 17.42 -11.55 1.46
C GLY A 235 17.98 -12.88 1.95
N MET A 236 18.67 -13.64 1.10
CA MET A 236 19.34 -14.90 1.46
C MET A 236 20.78 -14.72 1.95
N VAL A 237 21.30 -13.49 2.01
CA VAL A 237 22.64 -13.21 2.54
C VAL A 237 22.67 -13.47 4.04
N GLY A 238 23.66 -14.21 4.50
CA GLY A 238 23.90 -14.49 5.92
C GLY A 238 23.92 -15.97 6.24
N THR A 239 23.79 -16.26 7.53
CA THR A 239 23.77 -17.63 8.04
C THR A 239 22.37 -18.23 7.88
N ASP A 240 22.28 -19.36 7.19
CA ASP A 240 21.02 -20.09 7.07
C ASP A 240 20.59 -20.67 8.42
N GLN A 241 19.46 -20.18 8.95
CA GLN A 241 18.92 -20.61 10.25
C GLN A 241 18.62 -22.12 10.30
N ALA A 242 18.35 -22.75 9.15
CA ALA A 242 17.99 -24.18 9.10
C ALA A 242 19.22 -25.11 9.10
N THR A 243 20.31 -24.73 8.42
CA THR A 243 21.49 -25.60 8.24
C THR A 243 22.75 -25.09 8.93
N GLY A 244 22.77 -23.83 9.38
CA GLY A 244 23.97 -23.15 9.88
C GLY A 244 24.98 -22.78 8.79
N ALA A 245 24.68 -23.04 7.52
CA ALA A 245 25.59 -22.75 6.41
C ALA A 245 25.62 -21.25 6.09
N GLU A 246 26.82 -20.73 5.84
CA GLU A 246 27.03 -19.37 5.37
C GLU A 246 26.62 -19.23 3.90
N ARG A 247 25.81 -18.22 3.56
CA ARG A 247 25.35 -17.93 2.21
C ARG A 247 25.68 -16.49 1.82
N LEU A 248 26.37 -16.33 0.70
CA LEU A 248 26.68 -15.01 0.12
C LEU A 248 27.39 -14.05 1.10
N THR A 249 28.12 -14.58 2.09
CA THR A 249 28.89 -13.80 3.08
C THR A 249 30.24 -13.36 2.52
N PHE A 250 30.72 -13.99 1.44
CA PHE A 250 32.02 -13.74 0.79
C PHE A 250 33.21 -13.75 1.78
N GLY A 251 33.12 -14.55 2.85
CA GLY A 251 34.14 -14.64 3.90
C GLY A 251 34.18 -13.45 4.88
N SER A 252 33.20 -12.54 4.80
CA SER A 252 33.05 -11.39 5.69
C SER A 252 32.20 -11.74 6.91
N LEU A 253 32.78 -11.62 8.11
CA LEU A 253 32.05 -11.83 9.37
C LEU A 253 30.92 -10.80 9.56
N GLN A 254 31.06 -9.61 8.98
CA GLN A 254 30.06 -8.55 9.04
C GLN A 254 28.75 -8.92 8.32
N LEU A 255 28.79 -9.91 7.42
CA LEU A 255 27.62 -10.37 6.67
C LEU A 255 26.97 -11.63 7.27
N PHE A 256 27.45 -12.15 8.40
CA PHE A 256 26.90 -13.36 9.03
C PHE A 256 25.45 -13.20 9.47
N ASP A 257 25.11 -11.99 9.96
CA ASP A 257 23.74 -11.61 10.35
C ASP A 257 22.88 -11.20 9.14
N GLY A 258 23.45 -11.26 7.93
CA GLY A 258 22.84 -10.79 6.70
C GLY A 258 22.95 -9.28 6.52
N VAL A 259 22.15 -8.75 5.59
CA VAL A 259 22.02 -7.30 5.37
C VAL A 259 20.73 -6.83 6.01
N GLU A 260 20.76 -5.75 6.79
CA GLU A 260 19.52 -5.22 7.36
C GLU A 260 18.62 -4.54 6.33
N PHE A 261 17.31 -4.74 6.47
CA PHE A 261 16.31 -4.05 5.66
C PHE A 261 16.50 -2.52 5.66
N THR A 262 16.72 -1.96 6.85
CA THR A 262 16.88 -0.52 7.08
C THR A 262 18.06 0.05 6.30
N VAL A 263 19.18 -0.68 6.23
CA VAL A 263 20.38 -0.30 5.46
C VAL A 263 20.07 -0.19 3.97
N ILE A 264 19.40 -1.20 3.42
CA ILE A 264 19.01 -1.23 2.01
C ILE A 264 17.99 -0.13 1.72
N ALA A 265 16.97 0.02 2.56
CA ALA A 265 15.91 1.01 2.38
C ALA A 265 16.46 2.45 2.42
N ILE A 266 17.32 2.78 3.39
CA ILE A 266 17.95 4.10 3.52
C ILE A 266 18.89 4.36 2.35
N GLY A 267 19.67 3.37 1.91
CA GLY A 267 20.49 3.51 0.71
C GLY A 267 19.64 3.76 -0.54
N LEU A 268 18.75 2.81 -0.87
CA LEU A 268 17.98 2.82 -2.11
C LEU A 268 16.95 3.95 -2.21
N PHE A 269 16.40 4.44 -1.09
CA PHE A 269 15.36 5.49 -1.11
C PHE A 269 15.77 6.78 -0.40
N GLY A 270 16.58 6.74 0.64
CA GLY A 270 17.07 7.95 1.29
C GLY A 270 18.21 8.61 0.51
N PHE A 271 19.35 7.93 0.43
CA PHE A 271 20.57 8.47 -0.19
C PHE A 271 20.42 8.63 -1.70
N SER A 272 19.89 7.62 -2.40
CA SER A 272 19.77 7.68 -3.85
C SER A 272 18.86 8.83 -4.32
N GLU A 273 17.80 9.13 -3.56
CA GLU A 273 16.84 10.19 -3.84
C GLU A 273 17.50 11.55 -3.69
N ILE A 274 18.28 11.76 -2.63
CA ILE A 274 19.04 12.99 -2.43
C ILE A 274 20.03 13.22 -3.57
N ILE A 275 20.80 12.19 -3.95
CA ILE A 275 21.75 12.27 -5.07
C ILE A 275 21.03 12.61 -6.38
N ALA A 276 19.90 11.95 -6.66
CA ALA A 276 19.12 12.19 -7.88
C ALA A 276 18.50 13.60 -7.94
N ASN A 277 18.08 14.15 -6.81
CA ASN A 277 17.54 15.51 -6.77
C ASN A 277 18.62 16.58 -6.93
N LEU A 278 19.84 16.36 -6.42
CA LEU A 278 20.96 17.26 -6.62
C LEU A 278 21.35 17.40 -8.12
N GLU A 279 21.17 16.34 -8.91
CA GLU A 279 21.39 16.37 -10.37
C GLU A 279 20.35 17.27 -11.09
N ARG A 280 19.13 17.37 -10.56
CA ARG A 280 18.06 18.23 -11.11
C ARG A 280 18.26 19.68 -10.65
N THR A 281 19.34 20.30 -11.11
CA THR A 281 19.63 21.71 -10.83
C THR A 281 18.66 22.60 -11.62
N GLY A 282 17.59 23.06 -10.98
CA GLY A 282 16.61 23.93 -11.62
C GLY A 282 15.39 24.22 -10.76
N SER A 283 15.57 24.94 -9.65
CA SER A 283 14.43 25.61 -8.98
C SER A 283 13.97 26.76 -9.88
N ALA A 284 13.17 26.45 -10.90
CA ALA A 284 12.33 27.47 -11.51
C ALA A 284 11.50 28.10 -10.38
N GLY A 285 11.47 29.44 -10.31
CA GLY A 285 10.75 30.15 -9.27
C GLY A 285 9.34 29.58 -9.11
N VAL A 286 9.07 29.03 -7.93
CA VAL A 286 7.78 28.40 -7.63
C VAL A 286 6.73 29.50 -7.58
N THR A 287 5.98 29.66 -8.66
CA THR A 287 4.82 30.57 -8.68
C THR A 287 3.67 29.90 -7.96
N VAL A 288 3.47 30.30 -6.70
CA VAL A 288 2.35 29.84 -5.88
C VAL A 288 1.08 30.57 -6.31
N ALA A 289 0.01 29.82 -6.59
CA ALA A 289 -1.29 30.42 -6.88
C ALA A 289 -1.86 31.16 -5.65
N PRO A 290 -2.46 32.36 -5.82
CA PRO A 290 -3.01 33.12 -4.71
C PRO A 290 -4.19 32.40 -4.03
N LEU A 291 -4.22 32.43 -2.70
CA LEU A 291 -5.30 31.89 -1.87
C LEU A 291 -6.41 32.94 -1.71
N THR A 292 -7.56 32.72 -2.36
CA THR A 292 -8.74 33.61 -2.28
C THR A 292 -9.85 33.00 -1.43
N ARG A 293 -10.42 31.86 -1.83
CA ARG A 293 -11.50 31.14 -1.12
C ARG A 293 -11.03 29.80 -0.60
N LEU A 294 -11.16 29.60 0.72
CA LEU A 294 -10.79 28.36 1.41
C LEU A 294 -11.85 27.26 1.32
N TRP A 295 -13.14 27.60 1.23
CA TRP A 295 -14.22 26.60 1.28
C TRP A 295 -14.83 26.31 -0.10
N PRO A 296 -15.20 25.05 -0.40
CA PRO A 296 -15.86 24.70 -1.65
C PRO A 296 -17.26 25.32 -1.72
N THR A 297 -17.68 25.66 -2.94
CA THR A 297 -19.06 26.10 -3.18
C THR A 297 -20.04 24.92 -3.07
N ARG A 298 -21.34 25.20 -2.93
CA ARG A 298 -22.38 24.16 -2.98
C ARG A 298 -22.36 23.37 -4.29
N GLU A 299 -22.00 24.02 -5.39
CA GLU A 299 -21.84 23.36 -6.68
C GLU A 299 -20.63 22.43 -6.69
N ASP A 300 -19.49 22.88 -6.13
CA ASP A 300 -18.29 22.04 -5.97
C ASP A 300 -18.65 20.78 -5.18
N PHE A 301 -19.37 20.90 -4.06
CA PHE A 301 -19.82 19.75 -3.26
C PHE A 301 -20.72 18.80 -4.05
N ARG A 302 -21.72 19.33 -4.77
CA ARG A 302 -22.65 18.53 -5.56
C ARG A 302 -21.94 17.72 -6.66
N ARG A 303 -20.88 18.29 -7.24
CA ARG A 303 -20.06 17.63 -8.27
C ARG A 303 -19.04 16.66 -7.67
N ALA A 304 -18.41 17.05 -6.57
CA ALA A 304 -17.41 16.25 -5.87
C ALA A 304 -17.99 14.97 -5.27
N TRP A 305 -19.12 15.04 -4.55
CA TRP A 305 -19.67 13.91 -3.81
C TRP A 305 -19.80 12.59 -4.61
N PRO A 306 -20.46 12.55 -5.79
CA PRO A 306 -20.55 11.32 -6.56
C PRO A 306 -19.19 10.84 -7.10
N ALA A 307 -18.27 11.77 -7.38
CA ALA A 307 -16.92 11.46 -7.82
C ALA A 307 -16.08 10.85 -6.67
N VAL A 308 -16.19 11.39 -5.45
CA VAL A 308 -15.59 10.81 -4.24
C VAL A 308 -16.09 9.39 -4.02
N LEU A 309 -17.40 9.14 -4.10
CA LEU A 309 -17.94 7.78 -3.91
C LEU A 309 -17.37 6.75 -4.89
N ARG A 310 -17.28 7.11 -6.19
CA ARG A 310 -16.68 6.24 -7.21
C ARG A 310 -15.18 6.05 -6.98
N GLY A 311 -14.46 7.14 -6.69
CA GLY A 311 -13.04 7.12 -6.37
C GLY A 311 -12.73 6.23 -5.18
N THR A 312 -13.47 6.37 -4.08
CA THR A 312 -13.35 5.52 -2.89
C THR A 312 -13.57 4.04 -3.22
N GLY A 313 -14.59 3.70 -4.01
CA GLY A 313 -14.84 2.31 -4.41
C GLY A 313 -13.69 1.71 -5.22
N ILE A 314 -13.17 2.45 -6.20
CA ILE A 314 -12.01 2.04 -7.01
C ILE A 314 -10.77 1.90 -6.16
N GLY A 315 -10.50 2.90 -5.31
CA GLY A 315 -9.34 2.93 -4.43
C GLY A 315 -9.34 1.77 -3.44
N THR A 316 -10.45 1.54 -2.74
CA THR A 316 -10.58 0.42 -1.79
C THR A 316 -10.40 -0.92 -2.50
N PHE A 317 -10.97 -1.10 -3.69
CA PHE A 317 -10.82 -2.35 -4.43
C PHE A 317 -9.38 -2.57 -4.90
N LEU A 318 -8.77 -1.57 -5.54
CA LEU A 318 -7.42 -1.69 -6.07
C LEU A 318 -6.38 -1.79 -4.94
N GLY A 319 -6.54 -1.07 -3.83
CA GLY A 319 -5.61 -1.14 -2.71
C GLY A 319 -5.51 -2.52 -2.04
N ILE A 320 -6.58 -3.32 -2.08
CA ILE A 320 -6.55 -4.71 -1.60
C ILE A 320 -5.75 -5.61 -2.55
N LEU A 321 -5.73 -5.30 -3.84
CA LEU A 321 -5.03 -6.13 -4.82
C LEU A 321 -3.50 -5.95 -4.68
N PRO A 322 -2.72 -7.05 -4.65
CA PRO A 322 -1.28 -6.95 -4.78
C PRO A 322 -0.92 -6.22 -6.09
N GLY A 323 -0.20 -5.11 -5.96
CA GLY A 323 0.15 -4.20 -7.06
C GLY A 323 -0.81 -3.10 -7.36
N GLY A 324 -2.04 -3.14 -6.84
CA GLY A 324 -3.00 -2.05 -6.94
C GLY A 324 -2.66 -0.91 -5.99
N GLY A 325 -1.51 -0.29 -6.20
CA GLY A 325 -1.06 0.85 -5.40
C GLY A 325 -1.92 2.10 -5.62
N ALA A 326 -1.67 3.10 -4.77
CA ALA A 326 -2.40 4.37 -4.79
C ALA A 326 -2.32 5.09 -6.15
N THR A 327 -1.19 4.96 -6.86
CA THR A 327 -1.00 5.49 -8.21
C THR A 327 -1.98 4.88 -9.22
N LEU A 328 -2.06 3.55 -9.31
CA LEU A 328 -2.98 2.90 -10.24
C LEU A 328 -4.43 3.27 -9.92
N ALA A 329 -4.78 3.39 -8.64
CA ALA A 329 -6.09 3.81 -8.19
C ALA A 329 -6.44 5.23 -8.66
N SER A 330 -5.56 6.20 -8.46
CA SER A 330 -5.78 7.59 -8.91
C SER A 330 -5.94 7.71 -10.43
N PHE A 331 -5.08 7.04 -11.21
CA PHE A 331 -5.19 7.04 -12.68
C PHE A 331 -6.46 6.35 -13.18
N SER A 332 -6.83 5.23 -12.56
CA SER A 332 -8.04 4.48 -12.91
C SER A 332 -9.30 5.29 -12.59
N ALA A 333 -9.33 5.95 -11.43
CA ALA A 333 -10.42 6.81 -11.01
C ALA A 333 -10.61 8.01 -11.94
N TYR A 334 -9.52 8.69 -12.32
CA TYR A 334 -9.56 9.79 -13.29
C TYR A 334 -10.08 9.33 -14.65
N SER A 335 -9.56 8.19 -15.13
CA SER A 335 -9.99 7.61 -16.40
C SER A 335 -11.46 7.24 -16.40
N LEU A 336 -11.98 6.72 -15.28
CA LEU A 336 -13.41 6.44 -15.13
C LEU A 336 -14.24 7.73 -15.11
N GLU A 337 -13.83 8.75 -14.34
CA GLU A 337 -14.55 10.03 -14.31
C GLU A 337 -14.63 10.67 -15.69
N LYS A 338 -13.53 10.65 -16.45
CA LYS A 338 -13.52 11.14 -17.82
C LYS A 338 -14.51 10.36 -18.70
N LYS A 339 -14.59 9.03 -18.57
CA LYS A 339 -15.51 8.19 -19.35
C LYS A 339 -16.99 8.38 -18.98
N VAL A 340 -17.29 8.60 -17.70
CA VAL A 340 -18.67 8.72 -17.19
C VAL A 340 -19.19 10.16 -17.32
N SER A 341 -18.29 11.14 -17.41
CA SER A 341 -18.67 12.54 -17.54
C SER A 341 -19.45 12.83 -18.82
N LYS A 342 -20.40 13.76 -18.71
CA LYS A 342 -21.12 14.33 -19.86
C LYS A 342 -20.27 15.30 -20.68
N THR A 343 -19.16 15.78 -20.13
CA THR A 343 -18.23 16.74 -20.77
C THR A 343 -16.78 16.26 -20.58
N PRO A 344 -16.38 15.13 -21.20
CA PRO A 344 -15.04 14.55 -21.07
C PRO A 344 -13.92 15.49 -21.56
N GLU A 345 -14.23 16.37 -22.51
CA GLU A 345 -13.32 17.36 -23.10
C GLU A 345 -12.87 18.46 -22.12
N LYS A 346 -13.59 18.65 -21.01
CA LYS A 346 -13.25 19.66 -19.99
C LYS A 346 -12.24 19.16 -18.95
N PHE A 347 -11.92 17.87 -18.92
CA PHE A 347 -10.89 17.35 -18.00
C PHE A 347 -9.51 17.93 -18.34
N GLY A 348 -8.75 18.32 -17.32
CA GLY A 348 -7.51 19.08 -17.45
C GLY A 348 -7.72 20.59 -17.55
N THR A 349 -8.94 21.09 -17.34
CA THR A 349 -9.26 22.53 -17.34
C THR A 349 -9.73 23.04 -15.98
N GLY A 350 -9.68 22.22 -14.93
CA GLY A 350 -10.08 22.61 -13.57
C GLY A 350 -11.41 22.00 -13.11
N MET A 351 -11.68 20.76 -13.54
CA MET A 351 -12.87 20.01 -13.16
C MET A 351 -12.75 19.48 -11.73
N VAL A 352 -13.76 19.75 -10.90
CA VAL A 352 -13.80 19.32 -9.50
C VAL A 352 -13.75 17.80 -9.39
N GLU A 353 -14.44 17.09 -10.27
CA GLU A 353 -14.46 15.63 -10.35
C GLU A 353 -13.07 15.05 -10.64
N GLY A 354 -12.25 15.78 -11.43
CA GLY A 354 -10.87 15.45 -11.76
C GLY A 354 -9.89 15.59 -10.59
N VAL A 355 -10.31 16.22 -9.48
CA VAL A 355 -9.56 16.29 -8.22
C VAL A 355 -10.17 15.33 -7.19
N ALA A 356 -11.50 15.38 -7.04
CA ALA A 356 -12.22 14.67 -5.99
C ALA A 356 -12.10 13.13 -6.10
N SER A 357 -12.25 12.57 -7.31
CA SER A 357 -12.21 11.11 -7.51
C SER A 357 -10.79 10.54 -7.38
N PRO A 358 -9.76 11.12 -8.01
CA PRO A 358 -8.39 10.59 -7.87
C PRO A 358 -7.82 10.69 -6.46
N GLU A 359 -8.15 11.76 -5.72
CA GLU A 359 -7.71 11.92 -4.32
C GLU A 359 -8.44 10.97 -3.37
N ALA A 360 -9.74 10.76 -3.57
CA ALA A 360 -10.49 9.74 -2.85
C ALA A 360 -9.91 8.33 -3.13
N ALA A 361 -9.63 8.02 -4.40
CA ALA A 361 -9.04 6.75 -4.79
C ALA A 361 -7.63 6.54 -4.22
N ASN A 362 -6.80 7.58 -4.23
CA ASN A 362 -5.45 7.58 -3.65
C ASN A 362 -5.50 7.16 -2.18
N ASN A 363 -6.30 7.85 -1.38
CA ASN A 363 -6.35 7.66 0.07
C ASN A 363 -7.07 6.36 0.48
N ALA A 364 -8.13 5.98 -0.25
CA ALA A 364 -8.77 4.69 -0.04
C ALA A 364 -7.81 3.53 -0.37
N ALA A 365 -7.05 3.62 -1.46
CA ALA A 365 -6.06 2.60 -1.83
C ALA A 365 -4.91 2.54 -0.81
N ALA A 366 -4.43 3.69 -0.34
CA ALA A 366 -3.39 3.75 0.67
C ALA A 366 -3.80 3.03 1.96
N GLN A 367 -5.02 3.27 2.47
CA GLN A 367 -5.48 2.61 3.69
C GLN A 367 -5.87 1.15 3.48
N SER A 368 -6.57 0.82 2.40
CA SER A 368 -6.94 -0.57 2.12
C SER A 368 -5.74 -1.47 1.79
N SER A 369 -4.58 -0.90 1.43
CA SER A 369 -3.31 -1.64 1.30
C SER A 369 -2.84 -2.30 2.60
N PHE A 370 -3.32 -1.85 3.77
CA PHE A 370 -3.05 -2.52 5.04
C PHE A 370 -3.82 -3.83 5.19
N ILE A 371 -4.92 -4.05 4.45
CA ILE A 371 -5.75 -5.25 4.59
C ILE A 371 -4.92 -6.52 4.30
N PRO A 372 -4.27 -6.68 3.13
CA PRO A 372 -3.46 -7.87 2.85
C PRO A 372 -2.27 -7.99 3.80
N LEU A 373 -1.65 -6.87 4.18
CA LEU A 373 -0.53 -6.86 5.10
C LEU A 373 -0.95 -7.43 6.47
N LEU A 374 -2.00 -6.88 7.08
CA LEU A 374 -2.44 -7.25 8.42
C LEU A 374 -3.07 -8.64 8.46
N THR A 375 -3.74 -9.07 7.39
CA THR A 375 -4.49 -10.34 7.37
C THR A 375 -3.72 -11.51 6.77
N LEU A 376 -2.88 -11.27 5.76
CA LEU A 376 -2.15 -12.31 5.04
C LEU A 376 -0.64 -12.27 5.32
N GLY A 377 -0.13 -11.21 5.97
CA GLY A 377 1.30 -11.03 6.17
C GLY A 377 2.04 -10.65 4.88
N ILE A 378 1.31 -10.22 3.84
CA ILE A 378 1.88 -9.99 2.52
C ILE A 378 1.68 -8.52 2.10
N PRO A 379 2.76 -7.81 1.79
CA PRO A 379 2.71 -6.44 1.34
C PRO A 379 2.14 -6.35 -0.08
N SER A 380 1.17 -5.46 -0.28
CA SER A 380 0.57 -5.22 -1.61
C SER A 380 1.44 -4.35 -2.52
N ASN A 381 2.39 -3.61 -1.96
CA ASN A 381 3.28 -2.70 -2.68
C ASN A 381 4.56 -2.43 -1.87
N ASN A 382 5.48 -1.65 -2.46
CA ASN A 382 6.79 -1.36 -1.87
C ASN A 382 6.69 -0.66 -0.50
N MET A 383 5.73 0.27 -0.33
CA MET A 383 5.52 0.94 0.96
C MET A 383 5.00 -0.04 2.02
N MET A 384 4.12 -0.97 1.65
CA MET A 384 3.68 -2.02 2.56
C MET A 384 4.79 -3.01 2.90
N ALA A 385 5.80 -3.20 2.04
CA ALA A 385 6.98 -4.00 2.38
C ALA A 385 7.82 -3.35 3.48
N MET A 386 7.89 -2.01 3.47
CA MET A 386 8.49 -1.25 4.57
C MET A 386 7.67 -1.36 5.85
N MET A 387 6.34 -1.30 5.74
CA MET A 387 5.46 -1.51 6.89
C MET A 387 5.64 -2.93 7.44
N LEU A 388 5.64 -3.98 6.61
CA LEU A 388 5.92 -5.35 7.03
C LEU A 388 7.23 -5.44 7.81
N SER A 389 8.28 -4.83 7.29
CA SER A 389 9.57 -4.78 7.98
C SER A 389 9.50 -4.05 9.31
N ALA A 390 8.74 -2.95 9.41
CA ALA A 390 8.50 -2.24 10.66
C ALA A 390 7.79 -3.09 11.71
N PHE A 391 6.75 -3.83 11.30
CA PHE A 391 6.09 -4.79 12.19
C PHE A 391 7.08 -5.85 12.69
N MET A 392 7.85 -6.46 11.78
CA MET A 392 8.81 -7.52 12.11
C MET A 392 9.93 -7.03 13.04
N ILE A 393 10.42 -5.81 12.81
CA ILE A 393 11.37 -5.10 13.67
C ILE A 393 10.84 -4.96 15.10
N HIS A 394 9.55 -4.67 15.22
CA HIS A 394 8.85 -4.58 16.49
C HIS A 394 8.45 -5.95 17.09
N GLY A 395 8.94 -7.06 16.51
CA GLY A 395 8.66 -8.41 16.96
C GLY A 395 7.25 -8.90 16.61
N ILE A 396 6.56 -8.23 15.70
CA ILE A 396 5.21 -8.58 15.28
C ILE A 396 5.29 -9.14 13.87
N THR A 397 4.77 -10.35 13.68
CA THR A 397 4.63 -10.93 12.34
C THR A 397 3.19 -10.72 11.88
N PRO A 398 2.92 -9.80 10.93
CA PRO A 398 1.58 -9.60 10.39
C PRO A 398 1.05 -10.89 9.76
N GLY A 399 -0.27 -11.09 9.84
CA GLY A 399 -0.91 -12.33 9.39
C GLY A 399 -2.20 -12.63 10.13
N PRO A 400 -2.85 -13.76 9.82
CA PRO A 400 -4.21 -14.03 10.26
C PRO A 400 -4.34 -14.17 11.77
N THR A 401 -3.25 -14.54 12.45
CA THR A 401 -3.20 -14.73 13.91
C THR A 401 -3.05 -13.42 14.68
N VAL A 402 -2.69 -12.31 14.05
CA VAL A 402 -2.50 -11.02 14.78
C VAL A 402 -3.83 -10.56 15.39
N LEU A 403 -4.95 -10.77 14.70
CA LEU A 403 -6.27 -10.40 15.20
C LEU A 403 -6.67 -11.14 16.49
N THR A 404 -6.12 -12.33 16.73
CA THR A 404 -6.44 -13.15 17.91
C THR A 404 -5.37 -13.08 18.99
N THR A 405 -4.09 -13.00 18.60
CA THR A 405 -2.95 -13.01 19.52
C THR A 405 -2.56 -11.63 20.03
N GLN A 406 -2.77 -10.58 19.22
CA GLN A 406 -2.42 -9.20 19.53
C GLN A 406 -3.55 -8.24 19.06
N PRO A 407 -4.80 -8.43 19.55
CA PRO A 407 -5.95 -7.64 19.13
C PRO A 407 -5.76 -6.14 19.36
N GLU A 408 -5.05 -5.76 20.42
CA GLU A 408 -4.69 -4.38 20.76
C GLU A 408 -3.90 -3.68 19.65
N ILE A 409 -3.03 -4.42 18.94
CA ILE A 409 -2.23 -3.86 17.84
C ILE A 409 -3.07 -3.67 16.60
N PHE A 410 -3.85 -4.69 16.21
CA PHE A 410 -4.69 -4.61 15.02
C PHE A 410 -5.76 -3.53 15.18
N TRP A 411 -6.55 -3.61 16.25
CA TRP A 411 -7.66 -2.68 16.47
C TRP A 411 -7.18 -1.30 16.89
N GLY A 412 -6.08 -1.21 17.63
CA GLY A 412 -5.43 0.06 17.94
C GLY A 412 -4.95 0.79 16.68
N LEU A 413 -4.34 0.07 15.74
CA LEU A 413 -3.95 0.65 14.45
C LEU A 413 -5.18 1.09 13.63
N VAL A 414 -6.21 0.23 13.50
CA VAL A 414 -7.44 0.57 12.77
C VAL A 414 -8.13 1.80 13.36
N ALA A 415 -8.26 1.87 14.69
CA ALA A 415 -8.82 3.02 15.38
C ALA A 415 -7.98 4.30 15.14
N SER A 416 -6.64 4.16 15.20
CA SER A 416 -5.73 5.27 14.94
C SER A 416 -5.85 5.82 13.52
N MET A 417 -6.26 5.02 12.52
CA MET A 417 -6.44 5.49 11.15
C MET A 417 -7.60 6.50 11.05
N TRP A 418 -8.70 6.31 11.79
CA TRP A 418 -9.77 7.32 11.85
C TRP A 418 -9.28 8.59 12.54
N ILE A 419 -8.57 8.45 13.67
CA ILE A 419 -8.00 9.58 14.41
C ILE A 419 -7.02 10.35 13.52
N GLY A 420 -6.10 9.66 12.85
CA GLY A 420 -5.10 10.22 11.95
C GLY A 420 -5.74 10.93 10.76
N ASN A 421 -6.74 10.33 10.11
CA ASN A 421 -7.51 10.99 9.05
C ASN A 421 -8.17 12.30 9.53
N ALA A 422 -8.75 12.29 10.72
CA ALA A 422 -9.35 13.50 11.31
C ALA A 422 -8.28 14.57 11.60
N LEU A 423 -7.16 14.18 12.22
CA LEU A 423 -6.03 15.05 12.47
C LEU A 423 -5.48 15.65 11.17
N LEU A 424 -5.38 14.87 10.10
CA LEU A 424 -4.90 15.36 8.81
C LEU A 424 -5.77 16.46 8.24
N VAL A 425 -7.10 16.40 8.38
CA VAL A 425 -7.98 17.51 7.96
C VAL A 425 -7.71 18.76 8.80
N VAL A 426 -7.57 18.59 10.12
CA VAL A 426 -7.28 19.67 11.07
C VAL A 426 -5.89 20.28 10.85
N ILE A 427 -4.92 19.50 10.37
CA ILE A 427 -3.56 19.95 10.07
C ILE A 427 -3.52 20.59 8.68
N ASN A 428 -4.07 19.94 7.66
CA ASN A 428 -3.88 20.35 6.27
C ASN A 428 -4.66 21.61 5.90
N LEU A 429 -5.91 21.78 6.36
CA LEU A 429 -6.73 22.93 5.96
C LEU A 429 -6.33 24.26 6.64
N PRO A 430 -6.08 24.33 7.96
CA PRO A 430 -5.68 25.57 8.62
C PRO A 430 -4.22 25.95 8.34
N LEU A 431 -3.33 24.96 8.17
CA LEU A 431 -1.89 25.20 8.00
C LEU A 431 -1.45 25.32 6.53
N ILE A 432 -2.37 25.43 5.55
CA ILE A 432 -2.03 25.60 4.13
C ILE A 432 -0.97 26.69 3.93
N GLY A 433 -1.13 27.84 4.60
CA GLY A 433 -0.18 28.95 4.52
C GLY A 433 1.23 28.60 5.03
N LEU A 434 1.35 27.70 6.02
CA LEU A 434 2.63 27.19 6.50
C LEU A 434 3.26 26.23 5.49
N TRP A 435 2.46 25.31 4.94
CA TRP A 435 2.90 24.35 3.92
C TRP A 435 3.44 25.06 2.67
N VAL A 436 2.75 26.12 2.23
CA VAL A 436 3.21 26.98 1.13
C VAL A 436 4.57 27.61 1.41
N ARG A 437 4.81 28.10 2.63
CA ARG A 437 6.11 28.68 3.00
C ARG A 437 7.20 27.63 3.06
N LEU A 438 6.88 26.40 3.46
CA LEU A 438 7.84 25.30 3.48
C LEU A 438 8.37 24.94 2.08
N LEU A 439 7.60 25.20 1.02
CA LEU A 439 8.08 25.06 -0.37
C LEU A 439 9.25 26.00 -0.71
N THR A 440 9.46 27.04 0.09
CA THR A 440 10.58 27.98 -0.07
C THR A 440 11.81 27.61 0.75
N MET A 441 11.77 26.50 1.50
CA MET A 441 12.90 26.01 2.29
C MET A 441 14.10 25.70 1.39
N PRO A 442 15.31 26.16 1.75
CA PRO A 442 16.48 25.94 0.91
C PRO A 442 16.96 24.49 1.06
N TYR A 443 16.85 23.71 -0.01
CA TYR A 443 17.29 22.31 -0.08
C TYR A 443 18.73 22.06 0.40
N ARG A 444 19.60 23.08 0.31
CA ARG A 444 20.99 23.06 0.81
C ARG A 444 21.11 22.73 2.29
N LEU A 445 20.10 23.02 3.11
CA LEU A 445 20.09 22.70 4.55
C LEU A 445 19.37 21.38 4.83
N LEU A 446 18.33 21.09 4.06
CA LEU A 446 17.48 19.92 4.27
C LEU A 446 18.23 18.62 3.96
N TYR A 447 18.92 18.53 2.82
CA TYR A 447 19.59 17.30 2.41
C TYR A 447 20.73 16.88 3.36
N PRO A 448 21.65 17.76 3.78
CA PRO A 448 22.67 17.38 4.76
C PRO A 448 22.08 16.92 6.09
N ALA A 449 21.00 17.55 6.56
CA ALA A 449 20.32 17.13 7.78
C ALA A 449 19.74 15.72 7.65
N ILE A 450 19.06 15.41 6.54
CA ILE A 450 18.52 14.07 6.28
C ILE A 450 19.64 13.03 6.20
N LEU A 451 20.73 13.34 5.47
CA LEU A 451 21.89 12.44 5.39
C LEU A 451 22.49 12.15 6.76
N LEU A 452 22.61 13.18 7.62
CA LEU A 452 23.09 13.02 8.99
C LEU A 452 22.17 12.10 9.80
N PHE A 453 20.85 12.34 9.77
CA PHE A 453 19.88 11.50 10.48
C PHE A 453 19.87 10.06 9.97
N CYS A 454 20.03 9.85 8.66
CA CYS A 454 20.16 8.51 8.08
C CYS A 454 21.42 7.80 8.59
N CYS A 455 22.57 8.48 8.61
CA CYS A 455 23.82 7.90 9.08
C CYS A 455 23.74 7.55 10.57
N VAL A 456 23.17 8.46 11.39
CA VAL A 456 22.94 8.22 12.82
C VAL A 456 21.97 7.07 13.03
N GLY A 457 20.85 7.03 12.28
CA GLY A 457 19.84 5.99 12.38
C GLY A 457 20.40 4.61 12.06
N VAL A 458 21.10 4.46 10.94
CA VAL A 458 21.76 3.19 10.56
C VAL A 458 22.80 2.78 11.61
N TYR A 459 23.63 3.73 12.06
CA TYR A 459 24.66 3.43 13.05
C TYR A 459 24.07 3.00 14.41
N SER A 460 22.98 3.65 14.86
CA SER A 460 22.40 3.41 16.18
C SER A 460 21.81 2.02 16.39
N MET A 461 21.56 1.29 15.31
CA MET A 461 20.96 -0.05 15.32
C MET A 461 21.91 -1.08 15.92
N ASN A 462 23.07 -1.26 15.28
CA ASN A 462 24.05 -2.28 15.64
C ASN A 462 25.38 -1.70 16.13
N ASN A 463 25.52 -0.38 16.15
CA ASN A 463 26.81 0.31 16.37
C ASN A 463 27.89 -0.14 15.37
N ARG A 464 27.49 -0.44 14.12
CA ARG A 464 28.37 -0.92 13.05
C ARG A 464 28.59 0.18 12.02
N ILE A 465 29.84 0.60 11.85
CA ILE A 465 30.25 1.52 10.77
C ILE A 465 30.04 0.87 9.40
N PHE A 466 30.21 -0.45 9.32
CA PHE A 466 29.99 -1.24 8.10
C PHE A 466 28.59 -1.01 7.52
N ASP A 467 27.56 -0.95 8.36
CA ASP A 467 26.17 -0.75 7.93
C ASP A 467 25.97 0.63 7.28
N VAL A 468 26.66 1.67 7.78
CA VAL A 468 26.64 3.02 7.20
C VAL A 468 27.32 3.03 5.82
N LEU A 469 28.46 2.35 5.69
CA LEU A 469 29.17 2.22 4.41
C LEU A 469 28.35 1.42 3.40
N LEU A 470 27.69 0.36 3.85
CA LEU A 470 26.83 -0.46 3.03
C LEU A 470 25.59 0.33 2.56
N ALA A 471 24.98 1.13 3.43
CA ALA A 471 23.90 2.05 3.07
C ALA A 471 24.36 3.06 2.00
N ALA A 472 25.56 3.63 2.14
CA ALA A 472 26.14 4.50 1.12
C ALA A 472 26.35 3.78 -0.22
N GLY A 473 26.83 2.53 -0.20
CA GLY A 473 26.93 1.66 -1.37
C GLY A 473 25.58 1.42 -2.05
N PHE A 474 24.54 1.07 -1.28
CA PHE A 474 23.18 0.99 -1.79
C PHE A 474 22.63 2.34 -2.28
N GLY A 475 23.07 3.45 -1.72
CA GLY A 475 22.81 4.80 -2.24
C GLY A 475 23.27 4.98 -3.68
N LEU A 476 24.51 4.59 -3.96
CA LEU A 476 25.08 4.62 -5.30
C LEU A 476 24.37 3.64 -6.24
N LEU A 477 24.09 2.41 -5.78
CA LEU A 477 23.36 1.41 -6.56
C LEU A 477 21.93 1.87 -6.89
N GLY A 478 21.21 2.45 -5.91
CA GLY A 478 19.88 3.00 -6.11
C GLY A 478 19.88 4.13 -7.14
N TYR A 479 20.91 4.98 -7.13
CA TYR A 479 21.08 6.02 -8.13
C TYR A 479 21.35 5.43 -9.53
N ALA A 480 22.19 4.39 -9.62
CA ALA A 480 22.43 3.66 -10.85
C ALA A 480 21.15 3.00 -11.40
N PHE A 481 20.33 2.38 -10.53
CA PHE A 481 19.04 1.80 -10.90
C PHE A 481 18.07 2.87 -11.45
N ARG A 482 17.99 4.04 -10.81
CA ARG A 482 17.20 5.16 -11.32
C ARG A 482 17.65 5.57 -12.72
N LYS A 483 18.97 5.67 -12.98
CA LYS A 483 19.51 5.95 -14.33
C LYS A 483 19.21 4.86 -15.34
N ALA A 484 19.26 3.59 -14.93
CA ALA A 484 18.92 2.44 -15.76
C ALA A 484 17.40 2.27 -15.98
N ARG A 485 16.55 3.11 -15.37
CA ARG A 485 15.08 2.96 -15.34
C ARG A 485 14.66 1.60 -14.76
N CYS A 486 15.35 1.16 -13.72
CA CYS A 486 14.97 0.04 -12.87
C CYS A 486 14.38 0.61 -11.57
N GLU A 487 13.14 0.26 -11.25
CA GLU A 487 12.53 0.70 -10.00
C GLU A 487 13.12 -0.08 -8.82
N PRO A 488 13.66 0.57 -7.76
CA PRO A 488 14.21 -0.13 -6.59
C PRO A 488 13.15 -0.82 -5.71
N GLY A 489 11.88 -0.48 -5.89
CA GLY A 489 10.78 -0.97 -5.08
C GLY A 489 10.59 -2.49 -5.10
N PRO A 490 10.46 -3.13 -6.28
CA PRO A 490 10.39 -4.58 -6.41
C PRO A 490 11.55 -5.33 -5.75
N LEU A 491 12.74 -4.72 -5.65
CA LEU A 491 13.87 -5.29 -4.93
C LEU A 491 13.59 -5.36 -3.43
N LEU A 492 13.08 -4.30 -2.80
CA LEU A 492 12.70 -4.36 -1.38
C LEU A 492 11.59 -5.39 -1.13
N LEU A 493 10.62 -5.47 -2.03
CA LEU A 493 9.55 -6.45 -1.95
C LEU A 493 10.11 -7.89 -1.96
N GLY A 494 11.01 -8.18 -2.91
CA GLY A 494 11.72 -9.46 -2.99
C GLY A 494 12.61 -9.70 -1.77
N PHE A 495 13.30 -8.69 -1.27
CA PHE A 495 14.18 -8.80 -0.11
C PHE A 495 13.42 -9.20 1.16
N VAL A 496 12.28 -8.58 1.45
CA VAL A 496 11.47 -8.89 2.64
C VAL A 496 10.76 -10.23 2.50
N LEU A 497 10.21 -10.53 1.31
CA LEU A 497 9.46 -11.76 1.08
C LEU A 497 10.36 -12.98 0.81
N GLY A 498 11.63 -12.80 0.45
CA GLY A 498 12.54 -13.90 0.12
C GLY A 498 12.73 -14.92 1.24
N PRO A 499 13.12 -14.51 2.45
CA PRO A 499 13.24 -15.41 3.59
C PRO A 499 11.92 -16.12 3.93
N LEU A 500 10.80 -15.41 3.83
CA LEU A 500 9.47 -15.96 4.09
C LEU A 500 9.07 -17.00 3.03
N LEU A 501 9.35 -16.71 1.76
CA LEU A 501 9.13 -17.60 0.63
C LEU A 501 9.97 -18.86 0.76
N GLU A 502 11.27 -18.72 1.05
CA GLU A 502 12.17 -19.85 1.24
C GLU A 502 11.74 -20.73 2.42
N ALA A 503 11.43 -20.13 3.58
CA ALA A 503 11.01 -20.86 4.76
C ALA A 503 9.73 -21.67 4.51
N ASN A 504 8.74 -21.09 3.84
CA ASN A 504 7.50 -21.80 3.51
C ASN A 504 7.70 -22.85 2.41
N LEU A 505 8.54 -22.59 1.41
CA LEU A 505 8.90 -23.56 0.38
C LEU A 505 9.60 -24.77 1.00
N ARG A 506 10.62 -24.53 1.83
CA ARG A 506 11.34 -25.59 2.56
C ARG A 506 10.39 -26.39 3.44
N ARG A 507 9.54 -25.70 4.22
CA ARG A 507 8.55 -26.36 5.08
C ARG A 507 7.60 -27.24 4.27
N THR A 508 7.16 -26.77 3.10
CA THR A 508 6.31 -27.53 2.19
C THR A 508 7.02 -28.79 1.69
N MET A 509 8.22 -28.64 1.13
CA MET A 509 9.00 -29.76 0.57
C MET A 509 9.40 -30.78 1.65
N LEU A 510 9.65 -30.35 2.89
CA LEU A 510 9.90 -31.27 4.00
C LEU A 510 8.66 -32.09 4.37
N ILE A 511 7.48 -31.45 4.44
CA ILE A 511 6.21 -32.12 4.76
C ILE A 511 5.84 -33.13 3.67
N THR A 512 6.09 -32.79 2.40
CA THR A 512 5.78 -33.64 1.25
C THR A 512 6.92 -34.55 0.82
N GLN A 513 8.00 -34.63 1.59
CA GLN A 513 9.18 -35.46 1.30
C GLN A 513 9.78 -35.19 -0.10
N GLY A 514 9.72 -33.94 -0.55
CA GLY A 514 10.23 -33.48 -1.84
C GLY A 514 9.22 -33.51 -2.98
N ASP A 515 7.97 -33.94 -2.76
CA ASP A 515 6.96 -33.94 -3.81
C ASP A 515 6.39 -32.52 -4.02
N ALA A 516 6.64 -31.98 -5.21
CA ALA A 516 6.16 -30.66 -5.64
C ALA A 516 4.73 -30.71 -6.22
N SER A 517 4.12 -31.88 -6.41
CA SER A 517 2.73 -32.01 -6.89
C SER A 517 1.74 -31.27 -5.97
N ILE A 518 2.08 -31.12 -4.69
CA ILE A 518 1.26 -30.45 -3.67
C ILE A 518 0.79 -29.05 -4.05
N PHE A 519 1.60 -28.32 -4.83
CA PHE A 519 1.25 -26.98 -5.33
C PHE A 519 0.09 -27.01 -6.34
N ILE A 520 -0.12 -28.14 -7.01
CA ILE A 520 -1.19 -28.37 -7.98
C ILE A 520 -2.36 -29.11 -7.33
N GLU A 521 -2.09 -30.04 -6.43
CA GLU A 521 -3.12 -30.81 -5.71
C GLU A 521 -3.96 -29.95 -4.77
N ARG A 522 -3.34 -28.93 -4.17
CA ARG A 522 -4.03 -27.98 -3.30
C ARG A 522 -4.78 -26.94 -4.14
N PRO A 523 -6.12 -26.85 -4.06
CA PRO A 523 -6.91 -25.98 -4.93
C PRO A 523 -6.60 -24.49 -4.75
N ILE A 524 -6.31 -24.05 -3.52
CA ILE A 524 -5.93 -22.65 -3.24
C ILE A 524 -4.56 -22.32 -3.84
N SER A 525 -3.58 -23.22 -3.70
CA SER A 525 -2.25 -23.05 -4.29
C SER A 525 -2.32 -23.02 -5.82
N LEU A 526 -3.03 -24.00 -6.41
CA LEU A 526 -3.23 -24.08 -7.86
C LEU A 526 -3.91 -22.84 -8.43
N THR A 527 -4.98 -22.34 -7.79
CA THR A 527 -5.69 -21.14 -8.27
C THR A 527 -4.78 -19.90 -8.24
N MET A 528 -3.97 -19.72 -7.20
CA MET A 528 -3.01 -18.60 -7.12
C MET A 528 -1.89 -18.71 -8.16
N LEU A 529 -1.35 -19.91 -8.38
CA LEU A 529 -0.35 -20.15 -9.42
C LEU A 529 -0.93 -19.95 -10.83
N ALA A 530 -2.14 -20.46 -11.09
CA ALA A 530 -2.84 -20.24 -12.35
C ALA A 530 -3.13 -18.76 -12.60
N ALA A 531 -3.57 -18.02 -11.58
CA ALA A 531 -3.76 -16.58 -11.65
C ALA A 531 -2.45 -15.83 -11.93
N THR A 532 -1.34 -16.27 -11.32
CA THR A 532 0.00 -15.74 -11.58
C THR A 532 0.40 -15.93 -13.04
N VAL A 533 0.26 -17.15 -13.57
CA VAL A 533 0.58 -17.47 -14.96
C VAL A 533 -0.31 -16.66 -15.91
N LEU A 534 -1.62 -16.58 -15.63
CA LEU A 534 -2.55 -15.80 -16.42
C LEU A 534 -2.14 -14.31 -16.46
N LEU A 535 -1.78 -13.73 -15.31
CA LEU A 535 -1.34 -12.34 -15.21
C LEU A 535 -0.07 -12.10 -16.02
N LEU A 536 0.91 -13.02 -15.96
CA LEU A 536 2.12 -12.97 -16.79
C LEU A 536 1.78 -13.04 -18.28
N VAL A 537 0.92 -13.97 -18.70
CA VAL A 537 0.52 -14.13 -20.10
C VAL A 537 -0.19 -12.87 -20.61
N LEU A 538 -1.17 -12.36 -19.85
CA LEU A 538 -1.92 -11.15 -20.22
C LEU A 538 -1.04 -9.92 -20.41
N MET A 539 0.11 -9.86 -19.74
CA MET A 539 1.03 -8.73 -19.81
C MET A 539 2.13 -8.90 -20.87
N ILE A 540 2.64 -10.13 -21.03
CA ILE A 540 3.69 -10.43 -22.01
C ILE A 540 3.11 -10.46 -23.43
N VAL A 541 1.92 -11.02 -23.65
CA VAL A 541 1.33 -11.19 -24.99
C VAL A 541 1.13 -9.87 -25.74
N PRO A 542 0.55 -8.80 -25.16
CA PRO A 542 0.43 -7.51 -25.85
C PRO A 542 1.79 -6.86 -26.15
N SER A 543 2.76 -7.02 -25.25
CA SER A 543 4.12 -6.49 -25.41
C SER A 543 4.86 -7.18 -26.56
N ILE A 544 4.71 -8.51 -26.68
CA ILE A 544 5.25 -9.28 -27.80
C ILE A 544 4.51 -8.94 -29.11
N ARG A 545 3.19 -8.82 -29.10
CA ARG A 545 2.41 -8.46 -30.31
C ARG A 545 2.81 -7.10 -30.85
N LYS A 546 2.91 -6.09 -29.97
CA LYS A 546 3.31 -4.73 -30.36
C LYS A 546 4.75 -4.68 -30.90
N LYS A 547 5.70 -5.36 -30.24
CA LYS A 547 7.08 -5.45 -30.74
C LYS A 547 7.19 -6.23 -32.05
N ARG A 548 6.34 -7.24 -32.25
CA ARG A 548 6.30 -8.02 -33.49
C ARG A 548 5.73 -7.19 -34.64
N GLU A 549 4.69 -6.40 -34.38
CA GLU A 549 4.15 -5.43 -35.35
C GLU A 549 5.17 -4.34 -35.69
N GLU A 550 5.93 -3.84 -34.71
CA GLU A 550 7.04 -2.89 -34.92
C GLU A 550 8.20 -3.53 -35.73
N ALA A 551 8.59 -4.78 -35.45
CA ALA A 551 9.64 -5.48 -36.18
C ALA A 551 9.25 -5.81 -37.63
N PHE A 552 7.99 -6.19 -37.88
CA PHE A 552 7.50 -6.42 -39.25
C PHE A 552 7.33 -5.11 -40.05
N GLN A 553 7.25 -3.95 -39.40
CA GLN A 553 7.28 -2.65 -40.08
C GLN A 553 8.70 -2.17 -40.41
N GLU A 554 9.71 -2.58 -39.63
CA GLU A 554 11.12 -2.30 -39.95
C GLU A 554 11.65 -3.20 -41.09
N ASP A 555 11.10 -4.40 -41.29
CA ASP A 555 11.47 -5.29 -42.41
C ASP A 555 10.78 -4.92 -43.74
N GLU A 556 9.74 -4.09 -43.72
CA GLU A 556 9.01 -3.60 -44.92
C GLU A 556 9.45 -2.18 -45.38
N ALA A 557 10.35 -1.52 -44.65
CA ALA A 557 10.92 -0.20 -44.97
C ALA A 557 12.36 -0.31 -45.47
#